data_AF-A0A9R1A6P7-F1
#
_entry.id   AF-A0A9R1A6P7-F1
#
_cell.length_a   1.000
_cell.length_b   1.000
_cell.length_c   1.000
_cell.angle_alpha   90.00
_cell.angle_beta   90.00
_cell.angle_gamma   90.00
#
_symmetry.space_group_name_H-M   'P 1'
#
loop_
_entity.id
_entity.type
_entity.pdbx_description
1 polymer ?
#
loop_
_entity_poly.entity_id
_entity_poly.type
_entity_poly.pdbx_seq_one_letter_code
_entity_poly.pdbx_strand_id
1 'polypeptide(L)'
;MDFPKIVEGGFKQMLELLGDDDEPFDQVVYSSGGKHSIQEGYSHPLCCKIVEVLHKSQQRFHLRSFCVLGINTMTDSYGNARPIVGGFVMQTSSGVVTPASFDITSRCPDEIVRRIRVSVSSYDPNWRGKLLETYDTHADIFQIAPACWMPDWAEMASSLNQLSDSEVLLQCSTSPAAEPPHFVETERRIWKYLIENPDWEDIFPKYKPRVFHWTNDGRWSRHS
;
A
#
# COMPACT_ATOMS: atom_id res chain seq x y z
N MET A 1 6.37 14.25 6.62
CA MET A 1 6.73 13.13 5.74
C MET A 1 6.30 11.80 6.34
N ASP A 2 6.64 11.51 7.60
CA ASP A 2 6.06 10.36 8.31
C ASP A 2 4.97 10.82 9.30
N PHE A 3 3.85 11.31 8.76
CA PHE A 3 2.69 11.70 9.56
C PHE A 3 1.53 10.75 9.23
N PRO A 4 0.93 10.07 10.21
CA PRO A 4 1.15 10.16 11.66
C PRO A 4 2.15 9.11 12.22
N LYS A 5 3.42 9.10 11.77
CA LYS A 5 4.46 8.12 12.16
C LYS A 5 4.19 6.68 11.69
N ILE A 6 3.72 6.53 10.47
CA ILE A 6 3.39 5.23 9.87
C ILE A 6 4.64 4.36 9.70
N VAL A 7 5.79 4.92 9.35
CA VAL A 7 7.02 4.14 9.22
C VAL A 7 7.42 3.60 10.60
N GLU A 8 7.59 4.47 11.59
CA GLU A 8 7.98 4.05 12.94
C GLU A 8 6.96 3.09 13.58
N GLY A 9 5.67 3.44 13.54
CA GLY A 9 4.59 2.62 14.09
C GLY A 9 4.43 1.30 13.35
N GLY A 10 4.64 1.30 12.04
CA GLY A 10 4.55 0.11 11.20
C GLY A 10 5.70 -0.86 11.41
N PHE A 11 6.93 -0.35 11.52
CA PHE A 11 8.07 -1.15 11.91
C PHE A 11 7.88 -1.78 13.30
N LYS A 12 7.39 -0.99 14.26
CA LYS A 12 7.11 -1.50 15.60
C LYS A 12 6.09 -2.66 15.56
N GLN A 13 4.97 -2.48 14.87
CA GLN A 13 3.96 -3.52 14.69
C GLN A 13 4.53 -4.79 14.04
N MET A 14 5.35 -4.65 13.00
CA MET A 14 5.99 -5.78 12.33
C MET A 14 6.93 -6.53 13.28
N LEU A 15 7.74 -5.82 14.07
CA LEU A 15 8.67 -6.44 15.02
C LEU A 15 7.96 -7.13 16.19
N GLU A 16 6.79 -6.62 16.62
CA GLU A 16 5.96 -7.27 17.66
C GLU A 16 5.40 -8.63 17.23
N LEU A 17 5.34 -8.91 15.93
CA LEU A 17 4.91 -10.22 15.38
C LEU A 17 6.06 -11.24 15.30
N LEU A 18 7.30 -10.79 15.44
CA LEU A 18 8.47 -11.65 15.43
C LEU A 18 8.72 -12.15 16.86
N GLY A 19 9.05 -13.43 17.02
CA GLY A 19 9.45 -13.98 18.32
C GLY A 19 10.80 -13.41 18.80
N ASP A 20 11.18 -13.73 20.04
CA ASP A 20 12.44 -13.31 20.69
C ASP A 20 13.70 -14.00 20.10
N ASP A 21 13.76 -14.20 18.79
CA ASP A 21 14.97 -14.74 18.15
C ASP A 21 15.96 -13.61 17.88
N ASP A 22 17.15 -13.69 18.49
CA ASP A 22 18.25 -12.71 18.37
C ASP A 22 18.98 -12.73 16.99
N GLU A 23 18.45 -13.49 16.02
CA GLU A 23 19.06 -13.61 14.69
C GLU A 23 18.79 -12.35 13.85
N PRO A 24 19.82 -11.81 13.19
CA PRO A 24 19.68 -10.54 12.49
C PRO A 24 18.84 -10.66 11.22
N PHE A 25 17.90 -9.72 11.05
CA PHE A 25 16.88 -9.77 10.00
C PHE A 25 17.37 -9.25 8.66
N ASP A 26 16.96 -9.90 7.58
CA ASP A 26 17.22 -9.42 6.23
C ASP A 26 16.17 -8.43 5.79
N GLN A 27 16.61 -7.29 5.26
CA GLN A 27 15.69 -6.29 4.74
C GLN A 27 15.96 -5.88 3.31
N VAL A 28 14.87 -5.59 2.63
CA VAL A 28 14.81 -5.15 1.25
C VAL A 28 13.99 -3.86 1.17
N VAL A 29 14.59 -2.79 0.64
CA VAL A 29 13.91 -1.48 0.49
C VAL A 29 13.92 -1.08 -0.99
N TYR A 30 12.73 -0.75 -1.51
CA TYR A 30 12.51 -0.19 -2.84
C TYR A 30 11.75 1.14 -2.76
N SER A 31 12.21 2.14 -3.49
CA SER A 31 11.56 3.46 -3.59
C SER A 31 12.11 4.19 -4.81
N SER A 32 11.29 4.88 -5.61
CA SER A 32 11.77 5.61 -6.80
C SER A 32 11.75 7.11 -6.56
N GLY A 33 12.82 7.83 -6.88
CA GLY A 33 12.86 9.29 -6.72
C GLY A 33 14.14 9.90 -7.30
N GLY A 34 13.98 10.81 -8.25
CA GLY A 34 15.09 11.53 -8.88
C GLY A 34 15.54 12.76 -8.08
N LYS A 35 16.79 13.18 -8.30
CA LYS A 35 17.31 14.49 -7.87
C LYS A 35 17.11 15.50 -8.99
N HIS A 36 16.05 16.29 -8.96
CA HIS A 36 16.04 17.59 -9.63
C HIS A 36 15.45 18.65 -8.70
N SER A 37 16.13 19.78 -8.68
CA SER A 37 15.92 20.92 -7.79
C SER A 37 14.48 21.49 -7.86
N ILE A 38 13.92 21.73 -6.67
CA ILE A 38 12.79 22.63 -6.29
C ILE A 38 11.54 21.96 -5.69
N GLN A 39 11.37 20.63 -5.78
CA GLN A 39 10.53 19.89 -4.82
C GLN A 39 11.23 18.59 -4.45
N GLU A 40 11.63 18.43 -3.19
CA GLU A 40 12.02 17.12 -2.68
C GLU A 40 10.84 16.17 -2.86
N GLY A 41 10.86 15.34 -3.90
CA GLY A 41 9.82 14.33 -4.11
C GLY A 41 9.67 13.44 -2.88
N TYR A 42 8.51 12.82 -2.71
CA TYR A 42 8.16 12.10 -1.48
C TYR A 42 9.12 10.95 -1.11
N SER A 43 9.82 10.40 -2.10
CA SER A 43 10.66 9.22 -1.93
C SER A 43 11.94 9.44 -1.14
N HIS A 44 12.60 10.59 -1.27
CA HIS A 44 13.84 10.85 -0.53
C HIS A 44 13.61 10.95 0.98
N PRO A 45 12.69 11.79 1.49
CA PRO A 45 12.44 11.83 2.92
C PRO A 45 11.82 10.52 3.46
N LEU A 46 11.04 9.78 2.66
CA LEU A 46 10.55 8.45 3.04
C LEU A 46 11.71 7.45 3.22
N CYS A 47 12.63 7.41 2.25
CA CYS A 47 13.84 6.58 2.32
C CYS A 47 14.69 6.93 3.56
N CYS A 48 14.93 8.22 3.81
CA CYS A 48 15.64 8.67 5.01
C CYS A 48 14.96 8.19 6.29
N LYS A 49 13.61 8.26 6.35
CA LYS A 49 12.86 7.81 7.53
C LYS A 49 13.00 6.30 7.76
N ILE A 50 12.92 5.50 6.70
CA ILE A 50 13.10 4.04 6.79
C ILE A 50 14.49 3.71 7.35
N VAL A 51 15.55 4.30 6.77
CA VAL A 51 16.93 4.10 7.24
C VAL A 51 17.13 4.58 8.67
N GLU A 52 16.53 5.71 9.05
CA GLU A 52 16.58 6.24 10.41
C GLU A 52 15.97 5.27 11.42
N VAL A 53 14.78 4.71 11.12
CA VAL A 53 14.07 3.77 12.01
C VAL A 53 14.88 2.49 12.20
N LEU A 54 15.46 1.96 11.11
CA LEU A 54 16.34 0.79 11.17
C LEU A 54 17.58 1.03 12.02
N HIS A 55 18.24 2.16 11.80
CA HIS A 55 19.46 2.52 12.52
C HIS A 55 19.22 2.70 14.03
N LYS A 56 18.05 3.22 14.42
CA LYS A 56 17.68 3.47 15.82
C LYS A 56 17.09 2.26 16.53
N SER A 57 16.75 1.20 15.81
CA SER A 57 16.18 -0.01 16.39
C SER A 57 17.19 -0.72 17.29
N GLN A 58 16.70 -1.40 18.34
CA GLN A 58 17.53 -2.30 19.14
C GLN A 58 17.83 -3.61 18.41
N GLN A 59 16.99 -3.97 17.44
CA GLN A 59 17.16 -5.15 16.60
C GLN A 59 18.27 -4.93 15.58
N ARG A 60 19.02 -5.99 15.26
CA ARG A 60 20.09 -5.95 14.25
C ARG A 60 19.51 -6.32 12.88
N PHE A 61 19.76 -5.47 11.89
CA PHE A 61 19.33 -5.70 10.50
C PHE A 61 20.53 -5.85 9.57
N HIS A 62 20.47 -6.85 8.70
CA HIS A 62 21.34 -6.96 7.53
C HIS A 62 20.61 -6.43 6.31
N LEU A 63 21.08 -5.30 5.80
CA LEU A 63 20.55 -4.74 4.57
C LEU A 63 21.07 -5.54 3.37
N ARG A 64 20.25 -6.45 2.84
CA ARG A 64 20.61 -7.30 1.68
C ARG A 64 20.40 -6.60 0.35
N SER A 65 19.30 -5.85 0.21
CA SER A 65 18.94 -5.19 -1.04
C SER A 65 18.44 -3.77 -0.77
N PHE A 66 19.07 -2.79 -1.44
CA PHE A 66 18.73 -1.37 -1.29
C PHE A 66 18.69 -0.68 -2.66
N CYS A 67 17.59 -0.89 -3.39
CA CYS A 67 17.37 -0.35 -4.73
C CYS A 67 16.36 0.80 -4.65
N VAL A 68 16.86 1.97 -4.24
CA VAL A 68 16.03 3.15 -3.97
C VAL A 68 16.55 4.40 -4.67
N LEU A 69 15.71 5.42 -4.78
CA LEU A 69 16.04 6.75 -5.29
C LEU A 69 16.72 6.66 -6.66
N GLY A 70 17.89 7.28 -6.83
CA GLY A 70 18.64 7.27 -8.08
C GLY A 70 18.97 5.86 -8.61
N ILE A 71 19.13 4.86 -7.73
CA ILE A 71 19.40 3.47 -8.14
C ILE A 71 18.16 2.86 -8.82
N ASN A 72 16.97 3.28 -8.42
CA ASN A 72 15.70 2.81 -8.98
C ASN A 72 15.02 3.85 -9.90
N THR A 73 15.76 4.84 -10.40
CA THR A 73 15.20 5.92 -11.23
C THR A 73 15.80 5.91 -12.62
N MET A 74 14.93 5.93 -13.63
CA MET A 74 15.28 6.23 -15.01
C MET A 74 14.58 7.50 -15.47
N THR A 75 15.09 8.12 -16.52
CA THR A 75 14.46 9.27 -17.17
C THR A 75 13.82 8.81 -18.47
N ASP A 76 12.53 9.11 -18.66
CA ASP A 76 11.84 8.80 -19.91
C ASP A 76 12.21 9.78 -21.04
N SER A 77 11.72 9.51 -22.26
CA SER A 77 11.99 10.35 -23.45
C SER A 77 11.48 11.79 -23.33
N TYR A 78 10.59 12.06 -22.38
CA TYR A 78 10.03 13.39 -22.12
C TYR A 78 10.74 14.10 -20.95
N GLY A 79 11.76 13.48 -20.36
CA GLY A 79 12.51 14.02 -19.23
C GLY A 79 11.89 13.72 -17.86
N ASN A 80 10.83 12.91 -17.77
CA ASN A 80 10.22 12.59 -16.49
C ASN A 80 10.99 11.47 -15.77
N ALA A 81 11.10 11.59 -14.45
CA ALA A 81 11.63 10.52 -13.61
C ALA A 81 10.60 9.39 -13.43
N ARG A 82 11.02 8.15 -13.64
CA ARG A 82 10.19 6.94 -13.49
C ARG A 82 10.93 5.84 -12.71
N PRO A 83 10.21 4.99 -11.96
CA PRO A 83 10.78 3.79 -11.35
C PRO A 83 11.32 2.84 -12.43
N ILE A 84 12.51 2.25 -12.21
CA ILE A 84 13.00 1.11 -13.00
C ILE A 84 12.25 -0.16 -12.57
N VAL A 85 12.12 -0.37 -11.27
CA VAL A 85 11.36 -1.45 -10.63
C VAL A 85 10.16 -0.85 -9.91
N GLY A 86 8.96 -1.11 -10.43
CA GLY A 86 7.68 -0.68 -9.84
C GLY A 86 7.06 -1.69 -8.86
N GLY A 87 7.57 -2.92 -8.83
CA GLY A 87 7.09 -4.00 -7.97
C GLY A 87 8.06 -5.17 -7.94
N PHE A 88 7.91 -6.04 -6.94
CA PHE A 88 8.73 -7.24 -6.77
C PHE A 88 7.92 -8.34 -6.10
N VAL A 89 8.39 -9.57 -6.23
CA VAL A 89 7.92 -10.74 -5.47
C VAL A 89 9.09 -11.29 -4.65
N MET A 90 8.77 -11.83 -3.47
CA MET A 90 9.73 -12.52 -2.60
C MET A 90 9.31 -13.98 -2.44
N GLN A 91 10.22 -14.91 -2.70
CA GLN A 91 10.04 -16.30 -2.33
C GLN A 91 10.34 -16.47 -0.84
N THR A 92 9.32 -16.69 -0.02
CA THR A 92 9.45 -16.72 1.46
C THR A 92 10.39 -17.80 1.97
N SER A 93 10.48 -18.94 1.28
CA SER A 93 11.36 -20.05 1.68
C SER A 93 12.84 -19.81 1.43
N SER A 94 13.20 -18.92 0.49
CA SER A 94 14.60 -18.67 0.09
C SER A 94 15.06 -17.24 0.35
N GLY A 95 14.13 -16.30 0.57
CA GLY A 95 14.40 -14.87 0.63
C GLY A 95 14.77 -14.23 -0.72
N VAL A 96 14.70 -14.98 -1.84
CA VAL A 96 15.01 -14.44 -3.17
C VAL A 96 13.97 -13.42 -3.58
N VAL A 97 14.43 -12.24 -3.98
CA VAL A 97 13.60 -11.14 -4.48
C VAL A 97 13.79 -10.97 -5.98
N THR A 98 12.69 -10.88 -6.73
CA THR A 98 12.70 -10.71 -8.19
C THR A 98 11.74 -9.58 -8.60
N PRO A 99 12.12 -8.68 -9.52
CA PRO A 99 11.21 -7.69 -10.08
C PRO A 99 9.95 -8.36 -10.65
N ALA A 100 8.79 -7.77 -10.39
CA ALA A 100 7.50 -8.32 -10.81
C ALA A 100 6.47 -7.21 -11.04
N SER A 101 5.51 -7.47 -11.92
CA SER A 101 4.33 -6.65 -12.12
C SER A 101 3.07 -7.48 -11.88
N PHE A 102 2.05 -6.84 -11.32
CA PHE A 102 0.77 -7.47 -11.00
C PHE A 102 -0.34 -6.68 -11.71
N ASP A 103 -1.03 -7.34 -12.62
CA ASP A 103 -2.17 -6.73 -13.30
C ASP A 103 -3.36 -6.54 -12.34
N ILE A 104 -4.41 -5.89 -12.83
CA ILE A 104 -5.60 -5.56 -12.03
C ILE A 104 -6.37 -6.82 -11.56
N THR A 105 -6.18 -7.97 -12.22
CA THR A 105 -6.88 -9.23 -11.95
C THR A 105 -6.15 -10.09 -10.91
N SER A 106 -4.84 -9.88 -10.71
CA SER A 106 -4.03 -10.68 -9.78
C SER A 106 -3.97 -10.14 -8.34
N ARG A 107 -4.64 -9.02 -8.04
CA ARG A 107 -4.56 -8.31 -6.75
C ARG A 107 -5.51 -8.87 -5.69
N CYS A 108 -5.35 -10.16 -5.36
CA CYS A 108 -5.97 -10.97 -4.30
C CYS A 108 -6.83 -10.26 -3.23
N PRO A 109 -7.81 -10.96 -2.66
CA PRO A 109 -9.24 -10.66 -2.79
C PRO A 109 -9.65 -9.24 -2.37
N ASP A 110 -10.79 -8.79 -2.89
CA ASP A 110 -11.45 -7.55 -2.46
C ASP A 110 -10.55 -6.30 -2.54
N GLU A 111 -9.78 -6.20 -3.64
CA GLU A 111 -8.85 -5.10 -3.91
C GLU A 111 -9.46 -3.71 -3.65
N ILE A 112 -10.68 -3.46 -4.13
CA ILE A 112 -11.34 -2.16 -3.96
C ILE A 112 -11.61 -1.83 -2.49
N VAL A 113 -12.13 -2.79 -1.72
CA VAL A 113 -12.39 -2.60 -0.27
C VAL A 113 -11.08 -2.36 0.47
N ARG A 114 -10.00 -3.08 0.11
CA ARG A 114 -8.67 -2.87 0.70
C ARG A 114 -8.12 -1.48 0.40
N ARG A 115 -8.32 -0.97 -0.82
CA ARG A 115 -7.90 0.38 -1.21
C ARG A 115 -8.68 1.46 -0.48
N ILE A 116 -10.02 1.32 -0.39
CA ILE A 116 -10.88 2.19 0.41
C ILE A 116 -10.35 2.31 1.84
N ARG A 117 -9.96 1.18 2.43
CA ARG A 117 -9.38 1.14 3.79
C ARG A 117 -8.12 2.00 3.94
N VAL A 118 -7.31 2.10 2.88
CA VAL A 118 -6.09 2.92 2.86
C VAL A 118 -6.41 4.38 2.57
N SER A 119 -7.33 4.66 1.63
CA SER A 119 -7.52 6.00 1.08
C SER A 119 -8.55 6.85 1.83
N VAL A 120 -9.65 6.27 2.30
CA VAL A 120 -10.82 7.03 2.78
C VAL A 120 -11.25 6.69 4.21
N SER A 121 -10.63 5.68 4.85
CA SER A 121 -10.93 5.28 6.23
C SER A 121 -10.05 5.93 7.29
N SER A 122 -9.37 7.03 6.98
CA SER A 122 -8.47 7.72 7.91
C SER A 122 -9.16 8.30 9.15
N TYR A 123 -10.50 8.48 9.11
CA TYR A 123 -11.30 8.94 10.23
C TYR A 123 -11.61 7.84 11.26
N ASP A 124 -11.51 6.56 10.88
CA ASP A 124 -11.83 5.47 11.80
C ASP A 124 -10.80 5.43 12.96
N PRO A 125 -11.23 5.67 14.21
CA PRO A 125 -10.32 5.76 15.34
C PRO A 125 -9.61 4.43 15.63
N ASN A 126 -10.16 3.29 15.21
CA ASN A 126 -9.55 1.98 15.44
C ASN A 126 -8.27 1.76 14.61
N TRP A 127 -8.11 2.53 13.53
CA TRP A 127 -6.99 2.45 12.59
C TRP A 127 -5.91 3.51 12.82
N ARG A 128 -6.10 4.42 13.77
CA ARG A 128 -5.13 5.49 14.04
C ARG A 128 -3.76 4.91 14.41
N GLY A 129 -2.77 5.14 13.55
CA GLY A 129 -1.39 4.71 13.75
C GLY A 129 -1.14 3.21 13.50
N LYS A 130 -2.10 2.47 12.93
CA LYS A 130 -1.96 1.06 12.62
C LYS A 130 -1.64 0.83 11.14
N LEU A 131 -0.71 -0.07 10.86
CA LEU A 131 -0.59 -0.63 9.52
C LEU A 131 -1.73 -1.62 9.27
N LEU A 132 -2.10 -1.73 8.01
CA LEU A 132 -3.24 -2.52 7.58
C LEU A 132 -2.82 -3.98 7.39
N GLU A 133 -2.86 -4.78 8.46
CA GLU A 133 -2.73 -6.23 8.35
C GLU A 133 -3.88 -6.80 7.52
N THR A 134 -3.57 -7.81 6.69
CA THR A 134 -4.55 -8.43 5.77
C THR A 134 -4.47 -9.95 5.68
N TYR A 135 -3.45 -10.58 6.26
CA TYR A 135 -3.26 -12.02 6.17
C TYR A 135 -2.80 -12.57 7.51
N ASP A 136 -3.53 -13.55 8.03
CA ASP A 136 -3.19 -14.30 9.24
C ASP A 136 -2.44 -15.55 8.81
N THR A 137 -1.14 -15.59 9.12
CA THR A 137 -0.23 -16.68 8.76
C THR A 137 -0.47 -17.95 9.57
N HIS A 138 -1.04 -17.84 10.78
CA HIS A 138 -1.32 -18.99 11.63
C HIS A 138 -2.57 -19.73 11.18
N ALA A 139 -3.62 -18.99 10.80
CA ALA A 139 -4.87 -19.55 10.33
C ALA A 139 -4.94 -19.77 8.81
N ASP A 140 -3.94 -19.28 8.06
CA ASP A 140 -3.91 -19.29 6.58
C ASP A 140 -5.18 -18.66 5.97
N ILE A 141 -5.52 -17.46 6.46
CA ILE A 141 -6.69 -16.71 6.02
C ILE A 141 -6.34 -15.29 5.61
N PHE A 142 -7.02 -14.79 4.58
CA PHE A 142 -6.97 -13.39 4.23
C PHE A 142 -8.10 -12.66 4.95
N GLN A 143 -7.75 -11.80 5.91
CA GLN A 143 -8.71 -11.08 6.75
C GLN A 143 -8.65 -9.58 6.47
N ILE A 144 -9.68 -9.05 5.82
CA ILE A 144 -9.86 -7.60 5.68
C ILE A 144 -10.64 -7.13 6.90
N ALA A 145 -9.91 -6.55 7.84
CA ALA A 145 -10.49 -5.95 9.03
C ALA A 145 -11.47 -4.81 8.68
N PRO A 146 -12.53 -4.62 9.49
CA PRO A 146 -13.56 -3.63 9.23
C PRO A 146 -13.00 -2.21 9.27
N ALA A 147 -13.57 -1.31 8.49
CA ALA A 147 -13.26 0.10 8.57
C ALA A 147 -14.47 0.96 8.25
N CYS A 148 -14.56 2.10 8.91
CA CYS A 148 -15.55 3.13 8.63
C CYS A 148 -15.00 4.17 7.65
N TRP A 149 -15.88 4.74 6.84
CA TRP A 149 -15.64 6.00 6.13
C TRP A 149 -16.80 6.96 6.39
N MET A 150 -16.53 8.25 6.20
CA MET A 150 -17.52 9.30 6.39
C MET A 150 -18.62 9.23 5.30
N PRO A 151 -19.89 9.50 5.63
CA PRO A 151 -21.00 9.44 4.66
C PRO A 151 -20.87 10.39 3.47
N ASP A 152 -20.15 11.52 3.63
CA ASP A 152 -19.91 12.52 2.59
C ASP A 152 -18.93 12.05 1.50
N TRP A 153 -18.25 10.92 1.70
CA TRP A 153 -17.37 10.34 0.68
C TRP A 153 -18.10 10.00 -0.62
N ALA A 154 -19.39 9.68 -0.59
CA ALA A 154 -20.15 9.45 -1.82
C ALA A 154 -20.26 10.71 -2.69
N GLU A 155 -20.47 11.88 -2.08
CA GLU A 155 -20.51 13.17 -2.79
C GLU A 155 -19.12 13.57 -3.30
N MET A 156 -18.10 13.38 -2.47
CA MET A 156 -16.71 13.64 -2.86
C MET A 156 -16.27 12.72 -4.01
N ALA A 157 -16.58 11.43 -3.93
CA ALA A 157 -16.32 10.45 -4.97
C ALA A 157 -17.05 10.79 -6.28
N SER A 158 -18.31 11.22 -6.20
CA SER A 158 -19.07 11.69 -7.37
C SER A 158 -18.40 12.89 -8.04
N SER A 159 -17.92 13.85 -7.25
CA SER A 159 -17.21 15.04 -7.75
C SER A 159 -15.88 14.67 -8.41
N LEU A 160 -15.07 13.83 -7.75
CA LEU A 160 -13.79 13.34 -8.30
C LEU A 160 -14.00 12.54 -9.59
N ASN A 161 -15.06 11.76 -9.68
CA ASN A 161 -15.34 10.94 -10.85
C ASN A 161 -15.74 11.75 -12.09
N GLN A 162 -16.08 13.04 -11.95
CA GLN A 162 -16.36 13.95 -13.07
C GLN A 162 -15.09 14.57 -13.68
N LEU A 163 -13.95 14.47 -13.00
CA LEU A 163 -12.67 15.00 -13.48
C LEU A 163 -12.18 14.25 -14.72
N SER A 164 -11.45 14.96 -15.59
CA SER A 164 -10.68 14.35 -16.68
C SER A 164 -9.53 13.50 -16.15
N ASP A 165 -9.03 12.56 -16.96
CA ASP A 165 -7.94 11.67 -16.55
C ASP A 165 -6.66 12.45 -16.15
N SER A 166 -6.37 13.56 -16.82
CA SER A 166 -5.27 14.46 -16.45
C SER A 166 -5.47 15.13 -15.10
N GLU A 167 -6.70 15.55 -14.79
CA GLU A 167 -7.03 16.14 -13.49
C GLU A 167 -6.97 15.08 -12.37
N VAL A 168 -7.44 13.86 -12.63
CA VAL A 168 -7.30 12.74 -11.69
C VAL A 168 -5.83 12.47 -11.39
N LEU A 169 -4.98 12.37 -12.42
CA LEU A 169 -3.54 12.20 -12.22
C LEU A 169 -2.96 13.34 -11.40
N LEU A 170 -3.25 14.59 -11.75
CA LEU A 170 -2.65 15.75 -11.07
C LEU A 170 -3.11 15.92 -9.62
N GLN A 171 -4.37 15.60 -9.32
CA GLN A 171 -4.97 15.82 -8.01
C GLN A 171 -4.85 14.62 -7.07
N CYS A 172 -4.81 13.40 -7.60
CA CYS A 172 -4.89 12.18 -6.81
C CYS A 172 -3.58 11.35 -6.80
N SER A 173 -2.59 11.67 -7.64
CA SER A 173 -1.29 11.00 -7.64
C SER A 173 -0.23 11.79 -6.88
N THR A 174 0.70 11.07 -6.26
CA THR A 174 1.94 11.66 -5.71
C THR A 174 3.04 11.85 -6.77
N SER A 175 2.90 11.23 -7.94
CA SER A 175 3.84 11.27 -9.07
C SER A 175 3.10 11.10 -10.42
N PRO A 176 2.36 12.12 -10.88
CA PRO A 176 1.44 12.00 -12.03
C PRO A 176 2.07 11.44 -13.32
N ALA A 177 3.34 11.76 -13.58
CA ALA A 177 4.06 11.30 -14.78
C ALA A 177 4.64 9.87 -14.66
N ALA A 178 4.59 9.27 -13.48
CA ALA A 178 5.20 7.97 -13.17
C ALA A 178 4.18 6.88 -12.80
N GLU A 179 2.88 7.22 -12.75
CA GLU A 179 1.82 6.25 -12.46
C GLU A 179 1.69 5.17 -13.54
N PRO A 180 1.26 3.94 -13.17
CA PRO A 180 0.99 2.89 -14.14
C PRO A 180 -0.24 3.24 -15.01
N PRO A 181 -0.37 2.66 -16.22
CA PRO A 181 -1.47 2.96 -17.15
C PRO A 181 -2.88 2.81 -16.56
N HIS A 182 -3.06 1.91 -15.59
CA HIS A 182 -4.36 1.61 -14.97
C HIS A 182 -4.66 2.44 -13.71
N PHE A 183 -3.86 3.46 -13.39
CA PHE A 183 -4.06 4.28 -12.17
C PHE A 183 -5.45 4.92 -12.16
N VAL A 184 -5.78 5.69 -13.19
CA VAL A 184 -7.06 6.42 -13.27
C VAL A 184 -8.25 5.46 -13.30
N GLU A 185 -8.15 4.35 -14.04
CA GLU A 185 -9.17 3.30 -14.05
C GLU A 185 -9.42 2.73 -12.65
N THR A 186 -8.33 2.50 -11.89
CA THR A 186 -8.41 1.99 -10.51
C THR A 186 -9.12 3.00 -9.59
N GLU A 187 -8.76 4.28 -9.65
CA GLU A 187 -9.40 5.33 -8.85
C GLU A 187 -10.90 5.44 -9.16
N ARG A 188 -11.28 5.41 -10.44
CA ARG A 188 -12.70 5.45 -10.84
C ARG A 188 -13.49 4.25 -10.32
N ARG A 189 -12.89 3.05 -10.26
CA ARG A 189 -13.53 1.86 -9.67
C ARG A 189 -13.77 2.05 -8.17
N ILE A 190 -12.83 2.68 -7.45
CA ILE A 190 -12.98 3.00 -6.02
C ILE A 190 -14.12 3.98 -5.82
N TRP A 191 -14.15 5.08 -6.57
CA TRP A 191 -15.19 6.11 -6.44
C TRP A 191 -16.57 5.57 -6.78
N LYS A 192 -16.68 4.79 -7.86
CA LYS A 192 -17.94 4.12 -8.21
C LYS A 192 -18.42 3.22 -7.08
N TYR A 193 -17.53 2.46 -6.45
CA TYR A 193 -17.88 1.59 -5.33
C TYR A 193 -18.40 2.40 -4.13
N LEU A 194 -17.76 3.52 -3.79
CA LEU A 194 -18.18 4.41 -2.70
C LEU A 194 -19.55 5.07 -2.98
N ILE A 195 -19.82 5.44 -4.24
CA ILE A 195 -21.11 6.00 -4.66
C ILE A 195 -22.22 4.96 -4.54
N GLU A 196 -21.95 3.70 -4.94
CA GLU A 196 -22.90 2.60 -4.89
C GLU A 196 -23.12 2.05 -3.47
N ASN A 197 -22.13 2.21 -2.58
CA ASN A 197 -22.15 1.70 -1.21
C ASN A 197 -21.72 2.80 -0.22
N PRO A 198 -22.56 3.85 -0.03
CA PRO A 198 -22.21 4.98 0.82
C PRO A 198 -22.12 4.60 2.30
N ASP A 199 -22.91 3.63 2.74
CA ASP A 199 -22.89 3.11 4.11
C ASP A 199 -21.86 1.98 4.24
N TRP A 200 -20.85 2.18 5.09
CA TRP A 200 -19.82 1.18 5.34
C TRP A 200 -20.36 -0.06 6.04
N GLU A 201 -21.50 0.03 6.75
CA GLU A 201 -22.13 -1.09 7.44
C GLU A 201 -22.58 -2.19 6.48
N ASP A 202 -22.91 -1.85 5.22
CA ASP A 202 -23.26 -2.83 4.18
C ASP A 202 -22.06 -3.73 3.81
N ILE A 203 -20.83 -3.18 3.93
CA ILE A 203 -19.59 -3.86 3.59
C ILE A 203 -19.04 -4.64 4.79
N PHE A 204 -19.18 -4.06 5.99
CA PHE A 204 -18.73 -4.61 7.27
C PHE A 204 -19.88 -4.69 8.29
N PRO A 205 -20.87 -5.59 8.10
CA PRO A 205 -22.02 -5.69 8.98
C PRO A 205 -21.62 -5.95 10.42
N LYS A 206 -22.17 -5.16 11.36
CA LYS A 206 -21.84 -5.24 12.80
C LYS A 206 -20.33 -5.09 13.06
N TYR A 207 -19.63 -4.34 12.19
CA TYR A 207 -18.19 -4.14 12.27
C TYR A 207 -17.41 -5.46 12.27
N LYS A 208 -17.86 -6.45 11.49
CA LYS A 208 -17.16 -7.74 11.33
C LYS A 208 -16.19 -7.70 10.15
N PRO A 209 -15.04 -8.38 10.23
CA PRO A 209 -14.09 -8.47 9.14
C PRO A 209 -14.65 -9.28 7.96
N ARG A 210 -14.07 -9.08 6.77
CA ARG A 210 -14.30 -9.93 5.61
C ARG A 210 -13.18 -10.97 5.55
N VAL A 211 -13.53 -12.24 5.70
CA VAL A 211 -12.58 -13.36 5.78
C VAL A 211 -12.63 -14.16 4.48
N PHE A 212 -11.45 -14.49 3.95
CA PHE A 212 -11.29 -15.30 2.76
C PHE A 212 -10.34 -16.46 3.02
N HIS A 213 -10.65 -17.60 2.42
CA HIS A 213 -9.82 -18.79 2.45
C HIS A 213 -9.29 -19.12 1.08
N TRP A 214 -8.10 -19.71 1.05
CA TRP A 214 -7.56 -20.29 -0.16
C TRP A 214 -8.27 -21.61 -0.46
N THR A 215 -8.81 -21.73 -1.67
CA THR A 215 -9.54 -22.92 -2.11
C THR A 215 -8.62 -23.85 -2.90
N ASN A 216 -8.99 -25.14 -2.98
CA ASN A 216 -8.21 -26.16 -3.68
C ASN A 216 -8.06 -25.90 -5.19
N ASP A 217 -8.93 -25.10 -5.80
CA ASP A 217 -8.84 -24.64 -7.18
C ASP A 217 -7.93 -23.40 -7.36
N GLY A 218 -7.21 -22.99 -6.31
CA GLY A 218 -6.21 -21.93 -6.36
C GLY A 218 -6.82 -20.53 -6.40
N ARG A 219 -7.91 -20.30 -5.67
CA ARG A 219 -8.62 -19.02 -5.62
C ARG A 219 -8.90 -18.58 -4.19
N TRP A 220 -9.17 -17.30 -4.01
CA TRP A 220 -9.72 -16.77 -2.75
C TRP A 220 -11.24 -16.83 -2.77
N SER A 221 -11.84 -17.40 -1.72
CA SER A 221 -13.29 -17.43 -1.55
C SER A 221 -13.71 -16.79 -0.23
N ARG A 222 -14.76 -15.96 -0.27
CA ARG A 222 -15.28 -15.26 0.91
C ARG A 222 -16.09 -16.23 1.79
N HIS A 223 -15.73 -16.32 3.07
CA HIS A 223 -16.57 -16.98 4.06
C HIS A 223 -17.66 -15.99 4.49
N SER A 224 -18.93 -16.39 4.38
CA SER A 224 -20.09 -15.64 4.88
C SER A 224 -20.12 -15.60 6.41
#